data_AF-S8C396-F1
#
_entry.id   AF-S8C396-F1
#
_cell.length_a   1.000
_cell.length_b   1.000
_cell.length_c   1.000
_cell.angle_alpha   90.00
_cell.angle_beta   90.00
_cell.angle_gamma   90.00
#
_symmetry.space_group_name_H-M   'P 1'
#
loop_
_entity.id
_entity.type
_entity.pdbx_description
1 polymer ?
#
loop_
_entity_poly.entity_id
_entity_poly.type
_entity_poly.pdbx_seq_one_letter_code
_entity_poly.pdbx_strand_id
1 'polypeptide(L)'
;MVLKIGGSVEKVNGRELSYADFAKRYLAGSRPVVLTGITEGWNACKDWVLSDGKPNLRFFSERFGKSRVQVADCGNKEFSDQKRMEMTVAEFIERWIRNPDERSSSFYLKDWHFVKEYPEYVAYCTPIFFLDDWLNLYLDKFHMHDDPESYRERDEISCSDYRFVYMGAKG
;
A
#
# COMPACT_ATOMS: atom_id res chain seq x y z
N MET A 1 2.75 -7.07 -30.35
CA MET A 1 4.02 -7.70 -29.94
C MET A 1 3.77 -8.30 -28.56
N VAL A 2 3.70 -9.64 -28.45
CA VAL A 2 3.40 -10.30 -27.17
C VAL A 2 4.68 -10.32 -26.33
N LEU A 3 4.65 -9.71 -25.15
CA LEU A 3 5.73 -9.78 -24.16
C LEU A 3 6.02 -11.25 -23.84
N LYS A 4 7.22 -11.74 -24.19
CA LYS A 4 7.71 -13.04 -23.71
C LYS A 4 8.12 -12.89 -22.25
N ILE A 5 7.28 -13.37 -21.34
CA ILE A 5 7.63 -13.48 -19.92
C ILE A 5 8.69 -14.58 -19.79
N GLY A 6 9.96 -14.18 -19.58
CA GLY A 6 11.11 -15.10 -19.56
C GLY A 6 11.49 -15.63 -18.17
N GLY A 7 10.84 -15.17 -17.10
CA GLY A 7 11.16 -15.55 -15.73
C GLY A 7 9.95 -16.10 -14.98
N SER A 8 10.16 -17.16 -14.19
CA SER A 8 9.18 -17.67 -13.23
C SER A 8 9.63 -17.32 -11.81
N VAL A 9 8.75 -16.71 -11.02
CA VAL A 9 8.97 -16.51 -9.58
C VAL A 9 8.30 -17.65 -8.83
N GLU A 10 9.04 -18.27 -7.91
CA GLU A 10 8.53 -19.37 -7.07
C GLU A 10 7.36 -18.88 -6.19
N LYS A 11 6.32 -19.70 -6.06
CA LYS A 11 5.18 -19.45 -5.16
C LYS A 11 5.19 -20.49 -4.04
N VAL A 12 5.15 -20.06 -2.78
CA VAL A 12 5.22 -20.95 -1.61
C VAL A 12 4.14 -20.59 -0.59
N ASN A 13 3.54 -21.61 0.04
CA ASN A 13 2.64 -21.42 1.18
C ASN A 13 3.45 -20.94 2.39
N GLY A 14 3.27 -19.68 2.77
CA GLY A 14 3.99 -19.10 3.90
C GLY A 14 3.57 -19.66 5.26
N ARG A 15 2.44 -20.37 5.37
CA ARG A 15 2.05 -21.06 6.62
C ARG A 15 2.89 -22.30 6.90
N GLU A 16 3.49 -22.87 5.86
CA GLU A 16 4.33 -24.08 5.93
C GLU A 16 5.83 -23.74 5.85
N LEU A 17 6.18 -22.45 5.75
CA LEU A 17 7.55 -21.99 5.60
C LEU A 17 8.05 -21.39 6.92
N SER A 18 9.13 -21.94 7.47
CA SER A 18 9.78 -21.36 8.64
C SER A 18 10.56 -20.09 8.28
N TYR A 19 10.77 -19.18 9.24
CA TYR A 19 11.64 -18.01 9.03
C TYR A 19 13.06 -18.42 8.62
N ALA A 20 13.63 -19.46 9.23
CA ALA A 20 14.97 -19.95 8.92
C ALA A 20 15.08 -20.43 7.47
N ASP A 21 14.08 -21.17 6.99
CA ASP A 21 14.03 -21.61 5.59
C ASP A 21 13.82 -20.43 4.63
N PHE A 22 12.95 -19.48 5.00
CA PHE A 22 12.76 -18.25 4.23
C PHE A 22 14.07 -17.47 4.09
N ALA A 23 14.78 -17.25 5.20
CA ALA A 23 16.04 -16.52 5.24
C ALA A 23 17.11 -17.21 4.39
N LYS A 24 17.27 -18.53 4.53
CA LYS A 24 18.26 -19.32 3.80
C LYS A 24 17.95 -19.40 2.30
N ARG A 25 16.69 -19.65 1.92
CA ARG A 25 16.30 -19.90 0.52
C ARG A 25 16.16 -18.63 -0.29
N TYR A 26 15.68 -17.54 0.33
CA TYR A 26 15.27 -16.32 -0.37
C TYR A 26 16.07 -15.10 0.05
N LEU A 27 16.10 -14.77 1.35
CA LEU A 27 16.70 -13.51 1.82
C LEU A 27 18.20 -13.46 1.55
N ALA A 28 18.95 -14.49 1.94
CA ALA A 28 20.41 -14.53 1.84
C ALA A 28 20.93 -14.45 0.39
N GLY A 29 20.15 -14.96 -0.56
CA GLY A 29 20.46 -14.90 -1.99
C GLY A 29 19.75 -13.78 -2.75
N SER A 30 19.01 -12.91 -2.06
CA SER A 30 18.16 -11.86 -2.66
C SER A 30 17.22 -12.41 -3.75
N ARG A 31 16.66 -13.61 -3.54
CA ARG A 31 15.79 -14.29 -4.51
C ARG A 31 14.34 -13.90 -4.28
N PRO A 32 13.62 -13.39 -5.30
CA PRO A 32 12.20 -13.07 -5.16
C PRO A 32 11.37 -14.35 -4.97
N VAL A 33 10.32 -14.24 -4.16
CA VAL A 33 9.33 -15.29 -3.90
C VAL A 33 7.94 -14.67 -3.73
N VAL A 34 6.90 -15.39 -4.15
CA VAL A 34 5.51 -15.06 -3.83
C VAL A 34 5.06 -15.92 -2.66
N LEU A 35 4.76 -15.30 -1.53
CA LEU A 35 4.23 -15.99 -0.35
C LEU A 35 2.68 -15.98 -0.39
N THR A 36 2.07 -17.15 -0.21
CA THR A 36 0.62 -17.31 -0.13
C THR A 36 0.19 -17.69 1.30
N GLY A 37 -1.09 -17.52 1.63
CA GLY A 37 -1.66 -17.97 2.91
C GLY A 37 -1.30 -17.15 4.15
N ILE A 38 -0.48 -16.10 4.01
CA ILE A 38 0.00 -15.27 5.14
C ILE A 38 -0.90 -14.07 5.47
N THR A 39 -1.90 -13.80 4.64
CA THR A 39 -2.83 -12.67 4.80
C THR A 39 -4.18 -13.10 5.39
N GLU A 40 -4.30 -14.38 5.76
CA GLU A 40 -5.53 -14.92 6.32
C GLU A 40 -5.87 -14.25 7.65
N GLY A 41 -7.13 -13.83 7.79
CA GLY A 41 -7.61 -13.17 9.02
C GLY A 41 -7.44 -11.65 9.06
N TRP A 42 -6.66 -11.05 8.15
CA TRP A 42 -6.51 -9.60 8.05
C TRP A 42 -7.84 -8.90 7.85
N ASN A 43 -8.05 -7.76 8.54
CA ASN A 43 -9.25 -6.93 8.34
C ASN A 43 -9.29 -6.40 6.90
N ALA A 44 -8.15 -6.09 6.31
CA ALA A 44 -8.04 -5.73 4.90
C ALA A 44 -8.61 -6.81 3.96
N CYS A 45 -8.35 -8.10 4.23
CA CYS A 45 -8.88 -9.19 3.41
C CYS A 45 -10.39 -9.41 3.58
N LYS A 46 -10.99 -8.91 4.67
CA LYS A 46 -12.42 -9.05 4.97
C LYS A 46 -13.23 -7.84 4.49
N ASP A 47 -12.73 -6.64 4.76
CA ASP A 47 -13.49 -5.41 4.54
C ASP A 47 -13.17 -4.75 3.20
N TRP A 48 -11.90 -4.83 2.74
CA TRP A 48 -11.44 -4.08 1.57
C TRP A 48 -11.74 -4.78 0.24
N VAL A 49 -12.18 -6.04 0.28
CA VAL A 49 -12.41 -6.87 -0.90
C VAL A 49 -13.84 -7.42 -0.86
N LEU A 50 -14.55 -7.31 -1.98
CA LEU A 50 -15.88 -7.88 -2.16
C LEU A 50 -15.80 -9.39 -2.48
N SER A 51 -16.94 -10.08 -2.41
CA SER A 51 -17.02 -11.52 -2.73
C SER A 51 -16.62 -11.87 -4.17
N ASP A 52 -16.66 -10.91 -5.10
CA ASP A 52 -16.21 -11.06 -6.48
C ASP A 52 -14.70 -10.77 -6.68
N GLY A 53 -13.98 -10.48 -5.59
CA GLY A 53 -12.55 -10.18 -5.60
C GLY A 53 -12.21 -8.73 -5.96
N LYS A 54 -13.19 -7.86 -6.21
CA LYS A 54 -12.95 -6.43 -6.49
C LYS A 54 -12.76 -5.64 -5.19
N PRO A 55 -12.07 -4.49 -5.25
CA PRO A 55 -11.97 -3.60 -4.10
C PRO A 55 -13.36 -3.08 -3.67
N ASN A 56 -13.60 -3.07 -2.37
CA ASN A 56 -14.81 -2.53 -1.75
C ASN A 56 -14.72 -1.00 -1.64
N LEU A 57 -14.82 -0.31 -2.79
CA LEU A 57 -14.64 1.14 -2.85
C LEU A 57 -15.63 1.91 -1.95
N ARG A 58 -16.87 1.43 -1.81
CA ARG A 58 -17.86 2.05 -0.92
C ARG A 58 -17.37 2.09 0.53
N PHE A 59 -16.82 0.99 1.03
CA PHE A 59 -16.29 0.92 2.40
C PHE A 59 -15.21 1.97 2.65
N PHE A 60 -14.26 2.14 1.71
CA PHE A 60 -13.23 3.17 1.84
C PHE A 60 -13.83 4.58 1.86
N SER A 61 -14.77 4.88 0.95
CA SER A 61 -15.41 6.19 0.89
C SER A 61 -16.20 6.51 2.17
N GLU A 62 -16.87 5.53 2.77
CA GLU A 62 -17.67 5.72 3.99
C GLU A 62 -16.82 5.83 5.25
N ARG A 63 -15.73 5.04 5.35
CA ARG A 63 -14.92 4.92 6.58
C ARG A 63 -13.73 5.86 6.60
N PHE A 64 -13.11 6.10 5.45
CA PHE A 64 -11.84 6.81 5.31
C PHE A 64 -11.91 7.96 4.31
N GLY A 65 -13.11 8.33 3.85
CA GLY A 65 -13.31 9.29 2.77
C GLY A 65 -12.71 10.68 3.01
N LYS A 66 -12.47 11.06 4.27
CA LYS A 66 -11.89 12.37 4.63
C LYS A 66 -10.37 12.41 4.56
N SER A 67 -9.69 11.26 4.52
CA SER A 67 -8.22 11.20 4.45
C SER A 67 -7.74 11.90 3.19
N ARG A 68 -6.71 12.73 3.33
CA ARG A 68 -6.02 13.36 2.21
C ARG A 68 -4.91 12.44 1.73
N VAL A 69 -4.87 12.19 0.43
CA VAL A 69 -3.97 11.21 -0.18
C VAL A 69 -3.31 11.78 -1.42
N GLN A 70 -2.10 11.28 -1.69
CA GLN A 70 -1.37 11.59 -2.91
C GLN A 70 -1.82 10.65 -4.03
N VAL A 71 -2.18 11.23 -5.17
CA VAL A 71 -2.67 10.51 -6.35
C VAL A 71 -1.83 10.91 -7.56
N ALA A 72 -1.27 9.91 -8.23
CA ALA A 72 -0.59 10.08 -9.50
C ALA A 72 -1.59 10.01 -10.67
N ASP A 73 -1.54 10.97 -11.56
CA ASP A 73 -2.21 10.93 -12.87
C ASP A 73 -1.31 10.21 -13.87
N CYS A 74 -1.53 8.91 -14.05
CA CYS A 74 -0.74 8.08 -14.96
C CYS A 74 -1.09 8.33 -16.44
N GLY A 75 -2.13 9.11 -16.73
CA GLY A 75 -2.60 9.42 -18.08
C GLY A 75 -1.92 10.65 -18.66
N ASN A 76 -1.33 11.49 -17.81
CA ASN A 76 -0.68 12.73 -18.19
C ASN A 76 0.76 12.78 -17.67
N LYS A 77 1.72 12.72 -18.59
CA LYS A 77 3.14 12.84 -18.24
C LYS A 77 3.51 14.32 -18.14
N GLU A 78 3.96 14.76 -16.97
CA GLU A 78 4.60 16.06 -16.78
C GLU A 78 6.11 15.81 -16.61
N PHE A 79 6.89 16.02 -17.69
CA PHE A 79 8.31 15.67 -17.78
C PHE A 79 8.61 14.16 -17.62
N SER A 80 9.65 13.78 -16.85
CA SER A 80 10.00 12.39 -16.57
C SER A 80 9.06 11.71 -15.58
N ASP A 81 8.19 12.47 -14.93
CA ASP A 81 7.31 12.01 -13.85
C ASP A 81 5.82 12.10 -14.23
N GLN A 82 5.00 11.43 -13.43
CA GLN A 82 3.55 11.57 -13.49
C GLN A 82 3.12 12.76 -12.63
N LYS A 83 2.15 13.54 -13.12
CA LYS A 83 1.58 14.64 -12.32
C LYS A 83 1.00 14.08 -11.02
N ARG A 84 1.43 14.63 -9.88
CA ARG A 84 0.87 14.30 -8.57
C ARG A 84 -0.13 15.37 -8.15
N MET A 85 -1.21 14.94 -7.54
CA MET A 85 -2.19 15.83 -6.93
C MET A 85 -2.66 15.25 -5.61
N GLU A 86 -2.97 16.15 -4.69
CA GLU A 86 -3.60 15.79 -3.43
C GLU A 86 -5.11 15.87 -3.57
N MET A 87 -5.83 14.86 -3.09
CA MET A 87 -7.29 14.86 -2.99
C MET A 87 -7.73 14.01 -1.80
N THR A 88 -9.00 14.06 -1.47
CA THR A 88 -9.58 13.16 -0.47
C THR A 88 -9.81 11.75 -1.05
N VAL A 89 -9.82 10.74 -0.19
CA VAL A 89 -10.16 9.36 -0.58
C VAL A 89 -11.57 9.30 -1.21
N ALA A 90 -12.53 10.07 -0.70
CA ALA A 90 -13.87 10.15 -1.29
C ALA A 90 -13.85 10.69 -2.73
N GLU A 91 -13.12 11.78 -2.99
CA GLU A 91 -12.96 12.34 -4.35
C GLU A 91 -12.25 11.35 -5.30
N PHE A 92 -11.21 10.66 -4.82
CA PHE A 92 -10.51 9.63 -5.58
C PHE A 92 -11.44 8.48 -5.98
N ILE A 93 -12.23 7.97 -5.04
CA ILE A 93 -13.17 6.87 -5.28
C ILE A 93 -14.30 7.30 -6.21
N GLU A 94 -14.82 8.52 -6.04
CA GLU A 94 -15.84 9.06 -6.94
C GLU A 94 -15.33 9.11 -8.39
N ARG A 95 -14.09 9.55 -8.59
CA ARG A 95 -13.45 9.54 -9.92
C ARG A 95 -13.28 8.13 -10.48
N TRP A 96 -12.86 7.18 -9.65
CA TRP A 96 -12.74 5.78 -10.04
C TRP A 96 -14.09 5.22 -10.51
N ILE A 97 -15.17 5.46 -9.77
CA ILE A 97 -16.50 4.91 -10.09
C ILE A 97 -17.11 5.56 -11.33
N ARG A 98 -16.97 6.88 -11.50
CA ARG A 98 -17.63 7.63 -12.59
C ARG A 98 -17.11 7.24 -13.98
N ASN A 99 -15.85 6.86 -14.09
CA ASN A 99 -15.20 6.66 -15.37
C ASN A 99 -14.39 5.35 -15.41
N PRO A 100 -15.07 4.19 -15.42
CA PRO A 100 -14.40 2.88 -15.43
C PRO A 100 -13.64 2.59 -16.73
N ASP A 101 -14.03 3.23 -17.85
CA ASP A 101 -13.58 2.88 -19.21
C ASP A 101 -12.70 3.96 -19.90
N GLU A 102 -12.49 5.13 -19.29
CA GLU A 102 -11.68 6.21 -19.86
C GLU A 102 -10.41 6.52 -19.05
N ARG A 103 -9.51 7.33 -19.63
CA ARG A 103 -8.22 7.84 -19.11
C ARG A 103 -8.24 8.50 -17.72
N SER A 104 -9.30 8.38 -16.94
CA SER A 104 -9.31 8.65 -15.49
C SER A 104 -9.14 7.37 -14.66
N SER A 105 -9.18 6.19 -15.28
CA SER A 105 -8.68 4.93 -14.72
C SER A 105 -7.15 4.95 -14.51
N SER A 106 -6.46 5.99 -14.98
CA SER A 106 -5.04 6.21 -14.76
C SER A 106 -4.71 6.91 -13.45
N PHE A 107 -5.68 7.20 -12.59
CA PHE A 107 -5.37 7.68 -11.24
C PHE A 107 -4.89 6.53 -10.35
N TYR A 108 -3.75 6.75 -9.69
CA TYR A 108 -3.13 5.78 -8.80
C TYR A 108 -2.84 6.44 -7.45
N LEU A 109 -3.58 6.01 -6.42
CA LEU A 109 -3.34 6.38 -5.03
C LEU A 109 -2.12 5.59 -4.55
N LYS A 110 -1.12 6.32 -4.07
CA LYS A 110 0.19 5.78 -3.68
C LYS A 110 0.67 6.44 -2.40
N ASP A 111 1.48 5.69 -1.65
CA ASP A 111 2.16 6.15 -0.44
C ASP A 111 1.19 6.63 0.66
N TRP A 112 -0.02 6.05 0.75
CA TRP A 112 -0.94 6.39 1.84
C TRP A 112 -0.52 5.69 3.13
N HIS A 113 -0.08 6.48 4.11
CA HIS A 113 0.33 6.06 5.46
C HIS A 113 -0.85 5.61 6.34
N PHE A 114 -1.62 4.64 5.85
CA PHE A 114 -2.88 4.20 6.45
C PHE A 114 -2.70 3.65 7.87
N VAL A 115 -1.63 2.89 8.13
CA VAL A 115 -1.41 2.27 9.45
C VAL A 115 -1.13 3.34 10.50
N LYS A 116 -0.41 4.41 10.13
CA LYS A 116 -0.18 5.57 10.99
C LYS A 116 -1.44 6.40 11.21
N GLU A 117 -2.26 6.58 10.17
CA GLU A 117 -3.50 7.37 10.25
C GLU A 117 -4.63 6.64 11.01
N TYR A 118 -4.71 5.31 10.89
CA TYR A 118 -5.75 4.47 11.49
C TYR A 118 -5.16 3.25 12.23
N PRO A 119 -4.33 3.45 13.28
CA PRO A 119 -3.66 2.35 13.97
C PRO A 119 -4.64 1.37 14.63
N GLU A 120 -5.79 1.84 15.07
CA GLU A 120 -6.83 1.05 15.76
C GLU A 120 -7.61 0.15 14.79
N TYR A 121 -7.60 0.43 13.49
CA TYR A 121 -8.26 -0.42 12.51
C TYR A 121 -7.55 -1.78 12.33
N VAL A 122 -6.23 -1.81 12.57
CA VAL A 122 -5.38 -3.00 12.44
C VAL A 122 -5.64 -3.71 11.10
N ALA A 123 -5.33 -3.02 10.00
CA ALA A 123 -5.61 -3.53 8.65
C ALA A 123 -4.99 -4.92 8.39
N TYR A 124 -3.80 -5.14 8.94
CA TYR A 124 -3.04 -6.36 8.82
C TYR A 124 -2.16 -6.60 10.07
N CYS A 125 -1.63 -7.82 10.19
CA CYS A 125 -0.55 -8.14 11.12
C CYS A 125 0.71 -8.47 10.32
N THR A 126 1.85 -7.90 10.71
CA THR A 126 3.13 -8.13 10.01
C THR A 126 3.48 -9.63 10.01
N PRO A 127 3.62 -10.27 8.83
CA PRO A 127 4.04 -11.66 8.75
C PRO A 127 5.41 -11.90 9.38
N ILE A 128 5.64 -13.11 9.91
CA ILE A 128 6.88 -13.49 10.61
C ILE A 128 8.16 -13.20 9.83
N PHE A 129 8.09 -13.25 8.50
CA PHE A 129 9.20 -13.03 7.58
C PHE A 129 9.69 -11.57 7.56
N PHE A 130 8.89 -10.64 8.07
CA PHE A 130 9.12 -9.20 8.01
C PHE A 130 9.10 -8.54 9.40
N LEU A 131 9.22 -9.32 10.48
CA LEU A 131 9.20 -8.79 11.85
C LEU A 131 10.50 -8.06 12.26
N ASP A 132 11.62 -8.33 11.57
CA ASP A 132 12.90 -7.65 11.81
C ASP A 132 12.95 -6.24 11.20
N ASP A 133 11.86 -5.49 11.36
CA ASP A 133 11.65 -4.16 10.84
C ASP A 133 12.07 -3.11 11.87
N TRP A 134 13.39 -2.99 12.05
CA TRP A 134 13.97 -2.05 13.02
C TRP A 134 13.53 -0.60 12.77
N LEU A 135 13.22 -0.24 11.52
CA LEU A 135 12.83 1.11 11.14
C LEU A 135 11.42 1.41 11.61
N ASN A 136 10.41 0.59 11.27
CA ASN A 136 9.06 0.81 11.78
C ASN A 136 8.99 0.62 13.31
N LEU A 137 9.78 -0.29 13.90
CA LEU A 137 9.87 -0.42 15.35
C LEU A 137 10.38 0.86 16.05
N TYR A 138 11.30 1.58 15.40
CA TYR A 138 11.77 2.87 15.89
C TYR A 138 10.68 3.94 15.70
N LEU A 139 10.09 4.00 14.52
CA LEU A 139 9.11 5.01 14.14
C LEU A 139 7.77 4.91 14.87
N ASP A 140 7.40 3.71 15.31
CA ASP A 140 6.24 3.48 16.18
C ASP A 140 6.46 4.06 17.59
N LYS A 141 7.73 4.26 18.00
CA LYS A 141 8.11 4.76 19.33
C LYS A 141 8.53 6.22 19.33
N PHE A 142 9.04 6.72 18.21
CA PHE A 142 9.67 8.02 18.11
C PHE A 142 9.18 8.77 16.87
N HIS A 143 8.84 10.04 17.02
CA HIS A 143 8.58 10.91 15.88
C HIS A 143 9.90 11.34 15.25
N MET A 144 10.01 11.25 13.91
CA MET A 144 11.15 11.85 13.22
C MET A 144 10.98 13.36 13.22
N HIS A 145 11.97 14.06 13.76
CA HIS A 145 12.03 15.53 13.87
C HIS A 145 11.05 16.16 14.87
N ASP A 146 11.28 15.93 16.16
CA ASP A 146 10.81 16.83 17.23
C ASP A 146 11.70 18.09 17.29
N ASP A 147 11.91 18.78 16.17
CA ASP A 147 12.42 20.15 16.20
C ASP A 147 11.20 21.09 16.21
N PRO A 148 10.84 21.68 17.37
CA PRO A 148 9.67 22.55 17.50
C PRO A 148 9.72 23.80 16.61
N GLU A 149 10.90 24.19 16.08
CA GLU A 149 11.03 25.32 15.14
C GLU A 149 10.72 24.91 13.69
N SER A 150 10.78 23.62 13.36
CA SER A 150 10.52 23.09 12.02
C SER A 150 9.13 22.47 11.86
N TYR A 151 8.40 22.28 12.97
CA TYR A 151 7.10 21.60 12.98
C TYR A 151 6.03 22.40 12.22
N ARG A 152 5.91 22.15 10.91
CA ARG A 152 4.69 22.47 10.20
C ARG A 152 3.77 21.27 10.36
N GLU A 153 2.54 21.53 10.80
CA GLU A 153 1.44 20.56 10.94
C GLU A 153 1.16 19.72 9.65
N ARG A 154 1.87 20.01 8.55
CA ARG A 154 1.73 19.43 7.21
C ARG A 154 3.07 19.06 6.54
N ASP A 155 4.17 18.92 7.29
CA ASP A 155 5.40 18.41 6.65
C ASP A 155 5.24 16.92 6.32
N GLU A 156 5.34 16.60 5.03
CA GLU A 156 5.27 15.24 4.46
C GLU A 156 6.30 14.29 5.08
N ILE A 157 7.34 14.84 5.74
CA ILE A 157 8.41 14.10 6.43
C ILE A 157 7.97 13.66 7.86
N SER A 158 6.91 14.26 8.41
CA SER A 158 6.35 13.89 9.72
C SER A 158 5.46 12.63 9.64
N CYS A 159 5.09 12.15 8.44
CA CYS A 159 4.39 10.88 8.21
C CYS A 159 5.37 9.70 8.15
N SER A 160 6.07 9.46 9.25
CA SER A 160 7.19 8.53 9.28
C SER A 160 6.79 7.07 9.53
N ASP A 161 6.05 6.40 8.65
CA ASP A 161 6.05 4.92 8.66
C ASP A 161 6.26 4.34 7.26
N TYR A 162 6.88 3.17 7.18
CA TYR A 162 7.18 2.49 5.91
C TYR A 162 6.10 1.44 5.61
N ARG A 163 4.84 1.81 5.82
CA ARG A 163 3.66 0.95 5.64
C ARG A 163 2.63 1.73 4.84
N PHE A 164 2.46 1.34 3.59
CA PHE A 164 1.69 2.12 2.63
C PHE A 164 0.53 1.33 2.06
N VAL A 165 -0.59 2.02 1.83
CA VAL A 165 -1.70 1.53 1.03
C VAL A 165 -1.59 2.12 -0.39
N TYR A 166 -1.84 1.25 -1.37
CA TYR A 166 -1.88 1.58 -2.78
C TYR A 166 -3.22 1.16 -3.35
N MET A 167 -3.81 2.00 -4.21
CA MET A 167 -5.07 1.70 -4.87
C MET A 167 -5.08 2.28 -6.29
N GLY A 168 -5.52 1.49 -7.26
CA GLY A 168 -5.69 1.98 -8.63
C GLY A 168 -6.51 1.02 -9.47
N ALA A 169 -7.19 1.58 -10.48
CA ALA A 169 -7.91 0.80 -11.45
C ALA A 169 -6.95 0.03 -12.36
N LYS A 170 -7.50 -0.94 -13.09
CA LYS A 170 -6.74 -1.67 -14.11
C LYS A 170 -6.30 -0.69 -15.21
N GLY A 171 -4.99 -0.66 -15.50
CA GLY A 171 -4.39 0.03 -16.64
C GLY A 171 -4.10 -0.88 -17.83
#